data_AF-A0A7Y3CCL7-F1
#
_entry.id   AF-A0A7Y3CCL7-F1
#
_cell.length_a   1.000
_cell.length_b   1.000
_cell.length_c   1.000
_cell.angle_alpha   90.00
_cell.angle_beta   90.00
_cell.angle_gamma   90.00
#
_symmetry.space_group_name_H-M   'P 1'
#
loop_
_entity.id
_entity.type
_entity.pdbx_description
1 polymer ?
#
loop_
_entity_poly.entity_id
_entity_poly.type
_entity_poly.pdbx_seq_one_letter_code
_entity_poly.pdbx_strand_id
1 'polypeptide(L)' 'QYKDYIGHYHTGGNPGRHEIDETQELYYPAIMKAILKTGFKGYVAQEFIPTWDDKIAALKQGIQICDV' A
#
# COMPACT_ATOMS: atom_id res chain seq x y z
N GLN A 1 -12.60 10.97 12.16
CA GLN A 1 -14.08 11.06 12.12
C GLN A 1 -14.72 9.88 11.40
N TYR A 2 -14.22 9.43 10.24
CA TYR A 2 -14.88 8.38 9.44
C TYR A 2 -14.26 6.97 9.53
N LYS A 3 -13.28 6.75 10.41
CA LYS A 3 -12.50 5.49 10.46
C LYS A 3 -13.38 4.24 10.60
N ASP A 4 -14.52 4.36 11.27
CA ASP A 4 -15.43 3.25 11.56
C ASP A 4 -16.28 2.83 10.34
N TYR A 5 -16.26 3.62 9.26
CA TYR A 5 -16.93 3.33 8.00
C TYR A 5 -15.97 2.86 6.89
N ILE A 6 -14.66 2.86 7.14
CA ILE A 6 -13.67 2.40 6.16
C ILE A 6 -13.54 0.89 6.29
N GLY A 7 -13.81 0.16 5.20
CA GLY A 7 -13.71 -1.31 5.15
C GLY A 7 -12.45 -1.82 4.47
N HIS A 8 -11.82 -1.01 3.62
CA HIS A 8 -10.60 -1.39 2.90
C HIS A 8 -9.75 -0.15 2.55
N TYR A 9 -8.47 -0.38 2.28
CA TYR A 9 -7.56 0.58 1.67
C TYR A 9 -6.96 0.00 0.38
N HIS A 10 -6.74 0.83 -0.63
CA HIS A 10 -5.98 0.46 -1.83
C HIS A 10 -4.62 1.16 -1.81
N THR A 11 -3.60 0.48 -2.31
CA THR A 11 -2.24 1.01 -2.44
C THR A 11 -1.80 1.05 -3.90
N GLY A 12 -1.04 2.08 -4.28
CA GLY A 12 -0.44 2.21 -5.59
C GLY A 12 0.49 3.43 -5.64
N GLY A 13 1.61 3.31 -6.37
CA GLY A 13 2.65 4.34 -6.40
C GLY A 13 2.11 5.69 -6.88
N ASN A 14 2.71 6.78 -6.40
CA ASN A 14 2.39 8.12 -6.89
C ASN A 14 3.68 8.90 -7.15
N PRO A 15 3.88 9.42 -8.37
CA PRO A 15 2.97 9.40 -9.52
C PRO A 15 2.92 8.04 -10.28
N GLY A 16 1.93 7.89 -11.18
CA GLY A 16 1.93 6.82 -12.20
C GLY A 16 1.29 5.49 -11.81
N ARG A 17 0.99 5.25 -10.53
CA ARG A 17 0.27 4.04 -10.06
C ARG A 17 1.01 2.73 -10.37
N HIS A 18 2.32 2.78 -10.14
CA HIS A 18 3.26 1.67 -10.27
C HIS A 18 3.65 1.13 -8.88
N GLU A 19 4.84 0.51 -8.76
CA GLU A 19 5.39 0.00 -7.50
C GLU A 19 5.32 1.06 -6.38
N ILE A 20 5.02 0.61 -5.16
CA ILE A 20 4.92 1.45 -3.96
C ILE A 20 6.24 1.56 -3.20
N ASP A 21 7.35 1.58 -3.93
CA ASP A 21 8.71 1.60 -3.38
C ASP A 21 9.12 2.99 -2.86
N GLU A 22 10.40 3.14 -2.49
CA GLU A 22 10.94 4.36 -1.88
C GLU A 22 11.26 5.49 -2.89
N THR A 23 10.97 5.29 -4.18
CA THR A 23 11.22 6.30 -5.23
C THR A 23 10.05 7.28 -5.44
N GLN A 24 8.94 7.06 -4.75
CA GLN A 24 7.66 7.73 -4.94
C GLN A 24 7.44 8.86 -3.91
N GLU A 25 6.41 9.69 -4.12
CA GLU A 25 6.01 10.74 -3.18
C GLU A 25 5.41 10.19 -1.87
N LEU A 26 4.77 9.02 -1.94
CA LEU A 26 4.10 8.39 -0.81
C LEU A 26 5.02 7.38 -0.13
N TYR A 27 5.21 7.55 1.18
CA TYR A 27 5.95 6.59 1.99
C TYR A 27 5.01 5.61 2.71
N TYR A 28 4.73 4.49 2.07
CA TYR A 28 3.75 3.49 2.53
C TYR A 28 4.01 2.89 3.92
N PRO A 29 5.25 2.64 4.38
CA PRO A 29 5.49 2.14 5.74
C PRO A 29 4.95 3.08 6.82
N ALA A 30 5.06 4.41 6.63
CA ALA A 30 4.50 5.37 7.58
C ALA A 30 2.96 5.45 7.50
N ILE A 31 2.40 5.37 6.29
CA ILE A 31 0.95 5.35 6.06
C ILE A 31 0.33 4.12 6.73
N MET A 32 0.92 2.93 6.55
CA MET A 32 0.42 1.69 7.15
C MET A 32 0.50 1.71 8.67
N LYS A 33 1.58 2.24 9.25
CA LYS A 33 1.67 2.47 10.70
C LYS A 33 0.59 3.43 11.20
N ALA A 34 0.24 4.45 10.42
CA ALA A 34 -0.84 5.38 10.77
C ALA A 34 -2.22 4.69 10.71
N ILE A 35 -2.48 3.89 9.67
CA ILE A 35 -3.70 3.07 9.55
C ILE A 35 -3.81 2.09 10.73
N LEU A 36 -2.73 1.37 11.05
CA LEU A 36 -2.69 0.41 12.15
C LEU A 36 -3.02 1.07 13.50
N LYS A 37 -2.48 2.28 13.75
CA LYS A 37 -2.78 3.07 14.96
C LYS A 37 -4.26 3.43 15.12
N THR A 38 -5.05 3.41 14.05
CA THR A 38 -6.51 3.62 14.15
C THR A 38 -7.26 2.42 14.71
N GLY A 39 -6.59 1.27 14.85
CA GLY A 39 -7.19 -0.02 15.22
C GLY A 39 -7.82 -0.76 14.04
N PHE A 40 -7.56 -0.34 12.80
CA PHE A 40 -8.11 -0.96 11.59
C PHE A 40 -7.78 -2.45 11.50
N LYS A 41 -8.79 -3.28 11.19
CA LYS A 41 -8.70 -4.75 11.05
C LYS A 41 -9.20 -5.26 9.70
N GLY A 42 -9.52 -4.36 8.77
CA GLY A 42 -9.97 -4.72 7.43
C GLY A 42 -8.80 -5.04 6.51
N TYR A 43 -9.02 -4.89 5.21
CA TYR A 43 -8.07 -5.32 4.19
C TYR A 43 -7.31 -4.14 3.57
N VAL A 44 -6.04 -4.38 3.24
CA VAL A 44 -5.22 -3.50 2.41
C VAL A 44 -4.94 -4.25 1.10
N ALA A 45 -5.42 -3.72 -0.02
CA ALA A 45 -5.26 -4.33 -1.33
C ALA A 45 -4.21 -3.59 -2.16
N GLN A 46 -3.40 -4.36 -2.88
CA GLN A 46 -2.40 -3.86 -3.81
C GLN A 46 -3.07 -3.57 -5.16
N GLU A 47 -3.12 -2.32 -5.57
CA GLU A 47 -3.86 -1.85 -6.74
C GLU A 47 -2.98 -0.96 -7.64
N PHE A 48 -1.97 -1.58 -8.25
CA PHE A 48 -1.02 -0.90 -9.13
C PHE A 48 -0.72 -1.73 -10.38
N ILE A 49 -0.12 -1.09 -11.38
CA ILE A 49 0.35 -1.74 -12.61
C ILE A 49 1.87 -1.89 -12.49
N PRO A 50 2.40 -3.12 -12.27
CA PRO A 50 3.83 -3.30 -12.09
C PRO A 50 4.59 -3.02 -13.39
N THR A 51 5.73 -2.34 -13.27
CA THR A 51 6.67 -2.04 -14.35
C THR A 51 7.79 -3.07 -14.44
N TRP A 52 8.14 -3.76 -13.35
CA TRP A 52 9.20 -4.77 -13.33
C TRP A 52 8.92 -5.96 -14.26
N ASP A 53 9.95 -6.61 -14.79
CA ASP A 53 9.76 -7.82 -15.61
C ASP A 53 9.10 -8.95 -14.81
N ASP A 54 9.56 -9.17 -13.58
CA ASP A 54 8.93 -10.10 -12.64
C ASP A 54 7.77 -9.42 -11.88
N LYS A 55 6.57 -9.55 -12.44
CA LYS A 55 5.33 -8.99 -11.88
C LYS A 55 4.98 -9.58 -10.51
N ILE A 56 5.35 -10.83 -10.25
CA ILE A 56 5.07 -11.49 -8.96
C ILE A 56 6.01 -10.97 -7.88
N ALA A 57 7.29 -10.74 -8.22
CA ALA A 57 8.23 -10.09 -7.31
C ALA A 57 7.77 -8.68 -6.93
N ALA A 58 7.30 -7.89 -7.90
CA ALA A 58 6.76 -6.55 -7.62
C ALA A 58 5.54 -6.59 -6.68
N LEU A 59 4.59 -7.52 -6.92
CA LEU A 59 3.44 -7.71 -6.02
C LEU A 59 3.89 -8.11 -4.61
N LYS A 60 4.84 -9.05 -4.50
CA LYS A 60 5.38 -9.52 -3.21
C LYS A 60 6.04 -8.37 -2.45
N GLN A 61 6.80 -7.53 -3.13
CA GLN A 61 7.41 -6.35 -2.52
C GLN A 61 6.35 -5.40 -1.97
N GLY A 62 5.30 -5.09 -2.75
CA GLY A 62 4.20 -4.24 -2.29
C GLY A 62 3.50 -4.79 -1.04
N ILE A 63 3.31 -6.11 -0.96
CA ILE A 63 2.77 -6.76 0.25
C ILE A 63 3.72 -6.56 1.45
N GLN A 64 5.01 -6.82 1.28
CA GLN A 64 6.02 -6.70 2.34
C GLN A 64 6.16 -5.27 2.86
N ILE A 65 6.10 -4.26 1.99
CA ILE A 65 6.14 -2.84 2.37
C ILE A 65 4.94 -2.49 3.28
N CYS A 66 3.80 -3.12 3.05
CA CYS A 66 2.58 -2.87 3.81
C CYS A 66 2.40 -3.73 5.07
N ASP A 67 3.28 -4.71 5.30
CA ASP A 67 3.26 -5.60 6.46
C ASP A 67 4.03 -4.96 7.62
N VAL A 68 3.32 -4.25 8.52
CA VAL A 68 3.87 -3.43 9.62
C VAL A 68 3.36 -3.80 11.00
#